data_AF-A0A2K3NJW5-F1
#
_entry.id   AF-A0A2K3NJW5-F1
#
_cell.length_a   1.000
_cell.length_b   1.000
_cell.length_c   1.000
_cell.angle_alpha   90.00
_cell.angle_beta   90.00
_cell.angle_gamma   90.00
#
_symmetry.space_group_name_H-M   'P 1'
#
loop_
_entity.id
_entity.type
_entity.pdbx_description
1 polymer ?
#
loop_
_entity_poly.entity_id
_entity_poly.type
_entity_poly.pdbx_seq_one_letter_code
_entity_poly.pdbx_strand_id
1 'polypeptide(L)'
;VLSSLQPLDYIVVAFLPGISEELLFRGAILPLLGMDWKSIGVAAFIFGVLHLGNGRKYSFVIWATFVGLAYGYATVLSSSIAVPMASHAVNNLIGGLLWRYTSKRK
;
A
#
# COMPACT_ATOMS: atom_id res chain seq x y z
N VAL A 1 -22.72 -16.52 3.57
CA VAL A 1 -22.92 -15.13 3.11
C VAL A 1 -22.07 -14.24 4.00
N LEU A 2 -21.10 -13.50 3.45
CA LEU A 2 -20.28 -12.59 4.24
C LEU A 2 -21.13 -11.36 4.60
N SER A 3 -21.16 -10.98 5.87
CA SER A 3 -21.77 -9.74 6.34
C SER A 3 -20.94 -8.54 5.91
N SER A 4 -21.57 -7.37 5.82
CA SER A 4 -20.85 -6.10 5.59
C SER A 4 -19.84 -5.83 6.70
N LEU A 5 -18.71 -5.22 6.32
CA LEU A 5 -17.66 -4.82 7.26
C LEU A 5 -18.23 -3.88 8.35
N GLN A 6 -18.01 -4.23 9.60
CA GLN A 6 -18.25 -3.40 10.75
C GLN A 6 -17.22 -2.25 10.80
N PRO A 7 -17.48 -1.13 11.51
CA PRO A 7 -16.53 -0.02 11.60
C PRO A 7 -15.12 -0.41 12.02
N LEU A 8 -14.97 -1.35 12.94
CA LEU A 8 -13.66 -1.80 13.42
C LEU A 8 -12.92 -2.66 12.40
N ASP A 9 -13.63 -3.38 11.53
CA ASP A 9 -13.01 -4.21 10.49
C ASP A 9 -12.20 -3.36 9.51
N TYR A 10 -12.58 -2.09 9.29
CA TYR A 10 -11.82 -1.16 8.45
C TYR A 10 -10.44 -0.84 9.04
N ILE A 11 -10.28 -0.88 10.36
CA ILE A 11 -8.96 -0.71 11.00
C ILE A 11 -8.09 -1.91 10.65
N VAL A 12 -8.62 -3.14 10.83
CA VAL A 12 -7.86 -4.36 10.52
C VAL A 12 -7.50 -4.40 9.03
N VAL A 13 -8.48 -4.17 8.16
CA VAL A 13 -8.29 -4.19 6.69
C VAL A 13 -7.37 -3.07 6.21
N ALA A 14 -7.27 -1.94 6.93
CA ALA A 14 -6.35 -0.88 6.56
C ALA A 14 -4.91 -1.14 7.02
N PHE A 15 -4.75 -1.51 8.30
CA PHE A 15 -3.44 -1.62 8.94
C PHE A 15 -2.74 -2.94 8.64
N LEU A 16 -3.46 -4.07 8.61
CA LEU A 16 -2.83 -5.37 8.37
C LEU A 16 -2.07 -5.44 7.05
N PRO A 17 -2.65 -5.09 5.88
CA PRO A 17 -1.89 -5.00 4.63
C PRO A 17 -0.86 -3.88 4.66
N GLY A 18 -1.21 -2.70 5.20
CA GLY A 18 -0.27 -1.56 5.27
C GLY A 18 1.00 -1.84 6.08
N ILE A 19 0.94 -2.73 7.07
CA ILE A 19 2.12 -3.17 7.84
C ILE A 19 2.82 -4.32 7.13
N SER A 20 2.09 -5.37 6.75
CA SER A 20 2.69 -6.59 6.19
C SER A 20 3.34 -6.35 4.82
N GLU A 21 2.74 -5.53 3.96
CA GLU A 21 3.31 -5.19 2.66
C GLU A 21 4.57 -4.34 2.83
N GLU A 22 4.58 -3.35 3.73
CA GLU A 22 5.77 -2.54 3.95
C GLU A 22 6.91 -3.33 4.62
N LEU A 23 6.59 -4.28 5.51
CA LEU A 23 7.59 -5.23 6.03
C LEU A 23 8.25 -6.00 4.89
N LEU A 24 7.46 -6.52 3.94
CA LEU A 24 7.98 -7.26 2.80
C LEU A 24 8.79 -6.37 1.86
N PHE A 25 8.22 -5.26 1.41
CA PHE A 25 8.83 -4.45 0.36
C PHE A 25 9.97 -3.56 0.87
N ARG A 26 9.81 -2.95 2.06
CA ARG A 26 10.77 -1.95 2.59
C ARG A 26 11.65 -2.56 3.67
N GLY A 27 11.15 -3.55 4.40
CA GLY A 27 11.94 -4.30 5.39
C GLY A 27 12.80 -5.42 4.80
N ALA A 28 12.38 -6.06 3.70
CA ALA A 28 13.13 -7.16 3.08
C ALA A 28 13.61 -6.84 1.66
N ILE A 29 12.69 -6.63 0.70
CA ILE A 29 13.04 -6.54 -0.72
C ILE A 29 13.96 -5.35 -1.02
N LEU A 30 13.61 -4.14 -0.55
CA LEU A 30 14.40 -2.95 -0.82
C LEU A 30 15.84 -3.08 -0.27
N PRO A 31 16.07 -3.45 1.01
CA PRO A 31 17.43 -3.69 1.51
C PRO A 31 18.21 -4.77 0.75
N LEU A 32 17.54 -5.82 0.27
CA LEU A 32 18.17 -6.89 -0.51
C LEU A 32 18.60 -6.45 -1.92
N LEU A 33 17.84 -5.54 -2.54
CA LEU A 33 18.17 -4.96 -3.84
C LEU A 33 19.21 -3.82 -3.72
N GLY A 34 19.18 -3.11 -2.60
CA GLY A 34 20.00 -1.94 -2.31
C GLY A 34 19.15 -0.75 -1.84
N MET A 35 19.73 0.12 -1.01
CA MET A 35 19.04 1.33 -0.53
C MET A 35 19.28 2.53 -1.47
N ASP A 36 19.00 2.34 -2.77
CA ASP A 36 19.22 3.35 -3.81
C ASP A 36 17.99 3.59 -4.72
N TRP A 37 18.09 4.59 -5.58
CA TRP A 37 17.00 5.00 -6.48
C TRP A 37 16.58 3.91 -7.48
N LYS A 38 17.53 3.07 -7.92
CA LYS A 38 17.22 1.98 -8.87
C LYS A 38 16.41 0.90 -8.17
N SER A 39 16.81 0.55 -6.96
CA SER A 39 16.16 -0.46 -6.12
C SER A 39 14.76 -0.01 -5.68
N ILE A 40 14.59 1.27 -5.35
CA ILE A 40 13.27 1.89 -5.14
C ILE A 40 12.39 1.69 -6.39
N GLY A 41 12.92 1.99 -7.58
CA GLY A 41 12.21 1.82 -8.84
C GLY A 41 11.77 0.38 -9.09
N VAL A 42 12.67 -0.58 -8.90
CA VAL A 42 12.38 -2.02 -9.07
C VAL A 42 11.33 -2.50 -8.08
N ALA A 43 11.51 -2.21 -6.78
CA ALA A 43 10.57 -2.60 -5.74
C ALA A 43 9.16 -1.99 -5.97
N ALA A 44 9.10 -0.71 -6.37
CA ALA A 44 7.85 -0.03 -6.68
C ALA A 44 7.15 -0.61 -7.90
N PHE A 45 7.90 -0.97 -8.96
CA PHE A 45 7.34 -1.60 -10.15
C PHE A 45 6.74 -2.98 -9.82
N ILE A 46 7.47 -3.82 -9.06
CA ILE A 46 6.98 -5.12 -8.61
C ILE A 46 5.72 -4.95 -7.76
N PHE A 47 5.74 -4.01 -6.81
CA PHE A 47 4.58 -3.67 -5.99
C PHE A 47 3.36 -3.32 -6.86
N GLY A 48 3.53 -2.43 -7.84
CA GLY A 48 2.47 -2.07 -8.77
C GLY A 48 1.92 -3.24 -9.59
N VAL A 49 2.81 -4.05 -10.18
CA VAL A 49 2.42 -5.23 -10.97
C VAL A 49 1.62 -6.23 -10.15
N LEU A 50 1.98 -6.44 -8.88
CA LEU A 50 1.23 -7.35 -7.99
C LEU A 50 -0.19 -6.85 -7.65
N HIS A 51 -0.51 -5.59 -7.96
CA HIS A 51 -1.87 -5.07 -7.85
C HIS A 51 -2.73 -5.33 -9.11
N LEU A 52 -2.19 -5.98 -10.15
CA LEU A 52 -2.97 -6.55 -11.26
C LEU A 52 -3.83 -7.72 -10.77
N GLY A 53 -5.11 -7.73 -11.15
CA GLY A 53 -6.05 -8.82 -10.82
C GLY A 53 -7.32 -8.31 -10.16
N ASN A 54 -8.25 -9.23 -9.86
CA ASN A 54 -9.50 -8.97 -9.15
C ASN A 54 -10.34 -7.80 -9.74
N GLY A 55 -10.37 -7.66 -11.07
CA GLY A 55 -11.13 -6.62 -11.76
C GLY A 55 -10.51 -5.21 -11.71
N ARG A 56 -9.29 -5.05 -11.19
CA ARG A 56 -8.57 -3.77 -11.16
C ARG A 56 -8.03 -3.40 -12.54
N LYS A 57 -8.20 -2.13 -12.92
CA LYS A 57 -7.72 -1.57 -14.20
C LYS A 57 -6.22 -1.28 -14.16
N TYR A 58 -5.58 -1.21 -15.32
CA TYR A 58 -4.18 -0.77 -15.45
C TYR A 58 -3.88 0.59 -14.81
N SER A 59 -4.88 1.50 -14.75
CA SER A 59 -4.74 2.77 -14.04
C SER A 59 -4.40 2.59 -12.55
N PHE A 60 -4.90 1.53 -11.92
CA PHE A 60 -4.61 1.23 -10.52
C PHE A 60 -3.20 0.68 -10.33
N VAL A 61 -2.65 -0.01 -11.33
CA VAL A 61 -1.26 -0.50 -11.33
C VAL A 61 -0.27 0.66 -11.42
N ILE A 62 -0.56 1.62 -12.30
CA ILE A 62 0.24 2.85 -12.42
C ILE A 62 0.20 3.62 -11.08
N TRP A 63 -0.99 3.75 -10.49
CA TRP A 63 -1.16 4.36 -9.16
C TRP A 63 -0.37 3.63 -8.08
N ALA A 64 -0.50 2.30 -7.97
CA ALA A 64 0.21 1.50 -6.98
C ALA A 64 1.73 1.59 -7.17
N THR A 65 2.22 1.66 -8.41
CA THR A 65 3.64 1.90 -8.71
C THR A 65 4.09 3.27 -8.19
N PHE A 66 3.31 4.32 -8.43
CA PHE A 66 3.63 5.67 -7.94
C PHE A 66 3.67 5.75 -6.42
N VAL A 67 2.68 5.16 -5.75
CA VAL A 67 2.65 5.03 -4.29
C VAL A 67 3.85 4.22 -3.79
N GLY A 68 4.20 3.16 -4.52
CA GLY A 68 5.36 2.34 -4.23
C GLY A 68 6.68 3.13 -4.25
N LEU A 69 6.84 4.04 -5.23
CA LEU A 69 7.98 4.96 -5.31
C LEU A 69 7.99 5.92 -4.11
N ALA A 70 6.84 6.49 -3.77
CA ALA A 70 6.72 7.42 -2.64
C ALA A 70 7.10 6.76 -1.31
N TYR A 71 6.63 5.53 -1.05
CA TYR A 71 6.96 4.80 0.17
C TYR A 71 8.41 4.32 0.20
N GLY A 72 8.96 3.89 -0.94
CA GLY A 72 10.39 3.58 -1.06
C GLY A 72 11.27 4.79 -0.74
N TYR A 73 10.95 5.94 -1.33
CA TYR A 73 11.64 7.20 -1.03
C TYR A 73 11.50 7.62 0.43
N ALA A 74 10.29 7.56 1.00
CA ALA A 74 10.05 7.87 2.41
C ALA A 74 10.87 6.97 3.35
N THR A 75 11.05 5.70 3.01
CA THR A 75 11.90 4.76 3.78
C THR A 75 13.35 5.22 3.82
N VAL A 76 13.92 5.54 2.65
CA VAL A 76 15.31 5.98 2.54
C VAL A 76 15.52 7.32 3.23
N LEU A 77 14.63 8.30 2.97
CA LEU A 77 14.73 9.64 3.53
C LEU A 77 14.60 9.65 5.06
N SER A 78 13.67 8.88 5.61
CA SER A 78 13.43 8.82 7.05
C SER A 78 14.29 7.79 7.79
N SER A 79 15.00 6.92 7.05
CA SER A 79 15.69 5.74 7.59
C SER A 79 14.77 4.87 8.48
N SER A 80 13.47 4.82 8.17
CA SER A 80 12.46 4.15 8.98
C SER A 80 11.35 3.57 8.14
N ILE A 81 11.02 2.29 8.39
CA ILE A 81 9.86 1.63 7.78
C ILE A 81 8.54 2.04 8.44
N ALA A 82 8.57 2.68 9.61
CA ALA A 82 7.35 3.12 10.30
C ALA A 82 6.63 4.24 9.52
N VAL A 83 7.39 5.11 8.84
CA VAL A 83 6.84 6.21 8.04
C VAL A 83 6.01 5.71 6.85
N PRO A 84 6.52 4.83 5.96
CA PRO A 84 5.70 4.26 4.90
C PRO A 84 4.58 3.37 5.45
N MET A 85 4.77 2.62 6.54
CA MET A 85 3.70 1.82 7.17
C MET A 85 2.51 2.66 7.61
N ALA A 86 2.77 3.74 8.35
CA ALA A 86 1.73 4.66 8.80
C ALA A 86 1.04 5.30 7.58
N SER A 87 1.82 5.75 6.60
CA SER A 87 1.30 6.37 5.38
C SER A 87 0.41 5.42 4.58
N HIS A 88 0.81 4.15 4.46
CA HIS A 88 0.07 3.11 3.77
C HIS A 88 -1.22 2.73 4.52
N ALA A 89 -1.13 2.47 5.82
CA ALA A 89 -2.29 2.17 6.65
C ALA A 89 -3.33 3.31 6.60
N VAL A 90 -2.89 4.56 6.67
CA VAL A 90 -3.78 5.73 6.56
C VAL A 90 -4.41 5.83 5.16
N ASN A 91 -3.64 5.60 4.09
CA ASN A 91 -4.18 5.58 2.73
C ASN A 91 -5.28 4.51 2.58
N ASN A 92 -5.05 3.31 3.12
CA ASN A 92 -6.03 2.22 3.06
C ASN A 92 -7.27 2.53 3.92
N LEU A 93 -7.09 3.16 5.08
CA LEU A 93 -8.21 3.57 5.94
C LEU A 93 -9.08 4.62 5.25
N ILE A 94 -8.47 5.65 4.67
CA ILE A 94 -9.18 6.69 3.91
C ILE A 94 -9.93 6.05 2.73
N GLY A 95 -9.27 5.16 1.98
CA GLY A 95 -9.89 4.44 0.87
C GLY A 95 -11.09 3.60 1.31
N GLY A 96 -10.97 2.85 2.41
CA GLY A 96 -12.04 2.05 2.98
C GLY A 96 -13.22 2.88 3.48
N LEU A 97 -12.96 4.00 4.16
CA LEU A 97 -13.98 4.93 4.61
C LEU A 97 -14.70 5.59 3.42
N LEU A 98 -13.98 6.10 2.43
CA LEU A 98 -14.55 6.70 1.22
C LEU A 98 -15.42 5.68 0.46
N TRP A 99 -14.94 4.45 0.32
CA TRP A 99 -15.73 3.37 -0.29
C TRP A 99 -17.03 3.12 0.48
N ARG A 100 -16.99 3.06 1.82
CA ARG A 100 -18.18 2.91 2.65
C ARG A 100 -19.17 4.07 2.48
N TYR A 101 -18.70 5.31 2.49
CA TYR A 101 -19.56 6.49 2.37
C TYR A 101 -20.19 6.62 0.99
N THR A 102 -19.45 6.31 -0.08
CA THR A 102 -19.94 6.39 -1.46
C THR A 102 -20.86 5.23 -1.81
N SER A 103 -20.60 4.02 -1.30
CA SER A 103 -21.45 2.85 -1.52
C SER A 103 -22.80 2.94 -0.80
N LYS A 104 -22.89 3.70 0.30
CA LYS A 104 -24.16 4.00 0.98
C LYS A 104 -25.05 5.02 0.25
N ARG A 105 -24.49 5.76 -0.71
CA ARG A 105 -25.22 6.78 -1.48
C ARG A 105 -25.75 6.25 -2.83
N LYS A 106 -25.40 5.01 -3.18
CA LYS A 106 -26.00 4.26 -4.28
C LYS A 106 -27.09 3.36 -3.73
#